data_AF-A0A2G6Q5G5-F1
#
_entry.id   AF-A0A2G6Q5G5-F1
#
_cell.length_a   1.000
_cell.length_b   1.000
_cell.length_c   1.000
_cell.angle_alpha   90.00
_cell.angle_beta   90.00
_cell.angle_gamma   90.00
#
_symmetry.space_group_name_H-M   'P 1'
#
loop_
_entity.id
_entity.type
_entity.pdbx_description
1 polymer ?
#
loop_
_entity_poly.entity_id
_entity_poly.type
_entity_poly.pdbx_seq_one_letter_code
_entity_poly.pdbx_strand_id
1 'polypeptide(L)'
;MAQRNTTTDKVRNEYTTENKEIPGYKLVEKPKNTEGKYVEGTQEVIYVYEKIEELKPEVKGSVVTKYVDKDGNEIIQGISTTDKVEND
;
A
#
# COMPACT_ATOMS: atom_id res chain seq x y z
N MET A 1 -12.10 -10.16 -1.85
CA MET A 1 -12.42 -11.35 -2.69
C MET A 1 -11.20 -11.60 -3.56
N ALA A 2 -10.67 -12.84 -3.62
CA ALA A 2 -9.52 -13.16 -4.46
C ALA A 2 -9.94 -13.18 -5.93
N GLN A 3 -9.29 -12.37 -6.77
CA GLN A 3 -9.54 -12.38 -8.21
C GLN A 3 -8.78 -13.55 -8.84
N ARG A 4 -9.52 -14.48 -9.44
CA ARG A 4 -8.99 -15.61 -10.21
C ARG A 4 -9.13 -15.29 -11.69
N ASN A 5 -8.01 -15.25 -12.42
CA ASN A 5 -8.00 -15.18 -13.88
C ASN A 5 -7.75 -16.61 -14.39
N THR A 6 -8.53 -17.06 -15.37
CA THR A 6 -8.37 -18.39 -15.96
C THR A 6 -8.21 -18.23 -17.47
N THR A 7 -7.13 -18.79 -18.01
CA THR A 7 -6.87 -18.87 -19.45
C THR A 7 -6.80 -20.35 -19.85
N THR A 8 -7.28 -20.66 -21.05
CA THR A 8 -7.26 -22.02 -21.59
C THR A 8 -6.81 -21.94 -23.03
N ASP A 9 -5.74 -22.66 -23.35
CA ASP A 9 -5.17 -22.71 -24.69
C ASP A 9 -4.67 -24.12 -25.02
N LYS A 10 -4.24 -24.33 -26.26
CA LYS A 10 -3.69 -25.62 -26.68
C LYS A 10 -2.39 -25.93 -25.93
N VAL A 11 -2.25 -27.20 -25.56
CA VAL A 11 -1.01 -27.73 -24.98
C VAL A 11 0.18 -27.37 -25.88
N ARG A 12 1.30 -26.99 -25.27
CA ARG A 12 2.55 -26.45 -25.86
C ARG A 12 2.54 -24.98 -26.29
N ASN A 13 1.39 -24.31 -26.30
CA ASN A 13 1.38 -22.87 -26.50
C ASN A 13 2.04 -22.17 -25.31
N GLU A 14 2.73 -21.08 -25.57
CA GLU A 14 3.38 -20.29 -24.54
C GLU A 14 2.35 -19.44 -23.80
N TYR A 15 2.57 -19.26 -22.50
CA TYR A 15 1.81 -18.34 -21.68
C TYR A 15 2.75 -17.45 -20.88
N THR A 16 2.27 -16.25 -20.59
CA THR A 16 2.89 -15.30 -19.68
C THR A 16 1.83 -14.76 -18.74
N THR A 17 2.19 -14.61 -17.47
CA THR A 17 1.33 -14.00 -16.44
C THR A 17 2.07 -12.88 -15.76
N GLU A 18 1.33 -11.84 -15.39
CA GLU A 18 1.84 -10.68 -14.69
C GLU A 18 1.10 -10.47 -13.37
N ASN A 19 1.81 -9.94 -12.37
CA ASN A 19 1.16 -9.54 -11.12
C ASN A 19 0.25 -8.33 -11.39
N LYS A 20 -0.83 -8.22 -10.62
CA LYS A 20 -1.69 -7.03 -10.60
C LYS A 20 -1.28 -6.11 -9.47
N GLU A 21 -1.37 -4.81 -9.70
CA GLU A 21 -1.34 -3.81 -8.62
C GLU A 21 -2.69 -3.81 -7.91
N ILE A 22 -2.66 -3.98 -6.59
CA ILE A 22 -3.87 -4.04 -5.76
C ILE A 22 -3.72 -2.96 -4.69
N PRO A 23 -4.56 -1.92 -4.67
CA PRO A 23 -4.50 -0.87 -3.65
C PRO A 23 -4.59 -1.45 -2.24
N GLY A 24 -3.66 -1.06 -1.37
CA GLY A 24 -3.56 -1.57 0.00
C GLY A 24 -2.92 -2.96 0.13
N TYR A 25 -2.32 -3.51 -0.93
CA TYR A 25 -1.58 -4.77 -0.89
C TYR A 25 -0.23 -4.63 -1.61
N LYS A 26 0.79 -5.29 -1.07
CA LYS A 26 2.13 -5.36 -1.64
C LYS A 26 2.42 -6.79 -2.09
N LEU A 27 2.97 -6.95 -3.29
CA LEU A 27 3.45 -8.26 -3.75
C LEU A 27 4.63 -8.70 -2.87
N VAL A 28 4.52 -9.87 -2.24
CA VAL A 28 5.57 -10.44 -1.38
C VAL A 28 6.27 -11.62 -2.03
N GLU A 29 5.56 -12.40 -2.85
CA GLU A 29 6.14 -13.54 -3.55
C GLU A 29 5.63 -13.62 -4.99
N LYS A 30 6.59 -13.74 -5.92
CA LYS A 30 6.32 -14.00 -7.34
C LYS A 30 6.57 -15.48 -7.61
N PRO A 31 5.63 -16.18 -8.27
CA PRO A 31 5.82 -17.59 -8.59
C PRO A 31 6.92 -17.77 -9.63
N LYS A 32 7.54 -18.97 -9.69
CA LYS A 32 8.60 -19.27 -10.67
C LYS A 32 8.07 -19.62 -12.07
N ASN A 33 6.78 -19.96 -12.17
CA ASN A 33 6.12 -20.40 -13.40
C ASN A 33 5.28 -19.29 -14.05
N THR A 34 5.71 -18.03 -13.95
CA THR A 34 5.03 -16.88 -14.60
C THR A 34 5.10 -16.91 -16.11
N GLU A 35 6.06 -17.65 -16.66
CA GLU A 35 6.16 -17.94 -18.08
C GLU A 35 6.35 -19.44 -18.25
N GLY A 36 5.80 -19.99 -19.32
CA GLY A 36 5.86 -21.42 -19.56
C GLY A 36 5.01 -21.83 -20.75
N LYS A 37 4.72 -23.12 -20.82
CA LYS A 37 3.84 -23.70 -21.84
C LYS A 37 2.65 -24.36 -21.18
N TYR A 38 1.48 -24.23 -21.80
CA TYR A 38 0.30 -24.98 -21.39
C TYR A 38 0.62 -26.49 -21.44
N VAL A 39 0.38 -27.19 -20.34
CA VAL A 39 0.49 -28.65 -20.27
C VAL A 39 -0.90 -29.27 -20.11
N GLU A 40 -1.00 -30.58 -20.30
CA GLU A 40 -2.25 -31.30 -20.04
C GLU A 40 -2.57 -31.27 -18.54
N GLY A 41 -3.81 -30.89 -18.21
CA GLY A 41 -4.26 -30.67 -16.82
C GLY A 41 -4.33 -29.20 -16.41
N THR A 42 -4.50 -28.94 -15.12
CA THR A 42 -4.59 -27.59 -14.57
C THR A 42 -3.24 -27.14 -14.00
N GLN A 43 -2.74 -26.00 -14.47
CA GLN A 43 -1.58 -25.32 -13.90
C GLN A 43 -2.05 -24.13 -13.06
N GLU A 44 -1.51 -24.01 -11.85
CA GLU A 44 -1.77 -22.86 -10.98
C GLU A 44 -0.54 -21.94 -10.93
N VAL A 45 -0.78 -20.64 -11.15
CA VAL A 45 0.24 -19.59 -11.00
C VAL A 45 -0.24 -18.68 -9.87
N ILE A 46 0.43 -18.75 -8.71
CA ILE A 46 -0.01 -18.12 -7.48
C ILE A 46 0.91 -16.94 -7.14
N TYR A 47 0.35 -15.73 -7.08
CA TYR A 47 1.02 -14.55 -6.57
C TYR A 47 0.61 -14.32 -5.12
N VAL A 48 1.57 -14.15 -4.22
CA VAL A 48 1.30 -13.91 -2.80
C VAL A 48 1.41 -12.42 -2.53
N TYR A 49 0.36 -11.87 -1.90
CA TYR A 49 0.27 -10.47 -1.52
C TYR A 49 0.10 -10.34 -0.02
N GLU A 50 0.78 -9.37 0.56
CA GLU A 50 0.59 -8.96 1.95
C GLU A 50 -0.24 -7.69 1.99
N LYS A 51 -1.23 -7.63 2.88
CA LYS A 51 -2.00 -6.42 3.10
C LYS A 51 -1.06 -5.38 3.69
N ILE A 52 -0.92 -4.24 3.02
CA ILE A 52 -0.26 -3.09 3.61
C ILE A 52 -1.19 -2.65 4.73
N GLU A 53 -0.83 -2.94 5.97
CA GLU A 53 -1.43 -2.23 7.09
C GLU A 53 -1.19 -0.76 6.81
N GLU A 54 -2.27 -0.01 6.58
CA GLU A 54 -2.19 1.43 6.60
C GLU A 54 -1.58 1.75 7.96
N LEU A 55 -0.29 2.09 7.97
CA LEU A 55 0.31 2.78 9.09
C LEU A 55 -0.68 3.89 9.36
N LYS A 56 -1.41 3.76 10.48
CA LYS A 56 -2.34 4.79 10.94
C LYS A 56 -1.64 6.10 10.64
N PRO A 57 -2.29 7.05 9.92
CA PRO A 57 -1.62 8.26 9.47
C PRO A 57 -0.78 8.76 10.64
N GLU A 58 0.53 8.90 10.44
CA GLU A 58 1.45 9.38 11.47
C GLU A 58 0.70 10.43 12.26
N VAL A 59 0.49 10.21 13.56
CA VAL A 59 -0.15 11.19 14.41
C VAL A 59 0.83 12.35 14.49
N LYS A 60 0.80 13.23 13.50
CA LYS A 60 1.63 14.43 13.47
C LYS A 60 1.11 15.31 14.59
N GLY A 61 1.87 15.39 15.67
CA GLY A 61 1.60 16.34 16.73
C GLY A 61 1.63 17.74 16.16
N SER A 62 0.56 18.52 16.35
CA SER A 62 0.54 19.95 16.04
C SER A 62 0.65 20.71 17.35
N VAL A 63 1.69 21.55 17.48
CA VAL A 63 1.80 22.51 18.59
C VAL A 63 1.07 23.77 18.18
N VAL A 64 0.04 24.15 18.93
CA VAL A 64 -0.65 25.43 18.77
C VAL A 64 -0.27 26.30 19.94
N THR A 65 0.53 27.34 19.68
CA THR A 65 0.88 28.34 20.69
C THR A 65 -0.21 29.41 20.74
N LYS A 66 -0.94 29.47 21.85
CA LYS A 66 -1.89 30.55 22.14
C LYS A 66 -1.27 31.51 23.15
N TYR A 67 -1.46 32.80 22.92
CA TYR A 67 -1.10 33.84 23.88
C TYR A 67 -2.41 34.43 24.40
N VAL A 68 -2.65 34.31 25.71
CA VAL A 68 -3.86 34.78 26.38
C VAL A 68 -3.53 35.77 27.50
N ASP A 69 -4.48 36.65 27.84
CA ASP A 69 -4.38 37.54 29.01
C ASP A 69 -4.70 36.81 30.34
N LYS A 70 -4.70 37.54 31.45
CA LYS A 70 -4.97 37.00 32.80
C LYS A 70 -6.40 36.48 32.97
N ASP A 71 -7.31 36.90 32.09
CA ASP A 71 -8.72 36.53 32.07
C ASP A 71 -9.01 35.43 31.04
N GLY A 72 -7.99 35.00 30.28
CA GLY A 72 -8.06 33.90 29.31
C GLY A 72 -8.42 34.33 27.88
N ASN A 73 -8.43 35.63 27.56
CA ASN A 73 -8.74 36.11 26.21
C ASN A 73 -7.49 36.07 25.32
N GLU A 74 -7.63 35.58 24.09
CA GLU A 74 -6.54 35.51 23.11
C GLU A 74 -6.08 36.92 22.71
N ILE A 75 -4.81 37.25 22.99
CA ILE A 75 -4.23 38.58 22.73
C ILE A 75 -3.70 38.72 21.29
N ILE A 76 -3.43 37.61 20.62
CA ILE A 76 -3.07 37.54 19.18
C ILE A 76 -3.67 36.30 18.52
N GLN A 77 -4.00 36.38 17.22
CA GLN A 77 -4.38 35.19 16.43
C GLN A 77 -3.21 34.19 16.41
N GLY A 78 -3.47 32.95 16.82
CA GLY A 78 -2.45 31.91 16.94
C GLY A 78 -1.72 31.68 15.61
N ILE A 79 -0.42 31.91 15.62
CA ILE A 79 0.48 31.53 14.52
C ILE A 79 0.79 30.03 14.64
N SER A 80 0.56 29.27 13.57
CA SER A 80 0.97 27.86 13.50
C SER A 80 2.30 27.78 12.76
N THR A 81 3.39 27.43 13.46
CA THR A 81 4.67 27.06 12.85
C THR A 81 4.75 25.53 12.78
N THR A 82 4.72 24.99 11.57
CA THR A 82 5.00 23.57 11.32
C THR A 82 6.50 23.38 11.28
N ASP A 83 7.14 23.24 12.44
CA ASP A 83 8.53 22.81 12.49
C ASP A 83 8.59 21.30 12.19
N LYS A 84 9.22 20.94 11.07
CA LYS A 84 9.69 19.56 10.86
C LYS A 84 10.78 19.32 11.90
N VAL A 85 10.50 18.51 12.92
CA VAL A 85 11.53 18.04 13.85
C VAL A 85 12.48 17.13 13.05
N GLU A 86 13.61 17.69 12.65
CA GLU A 86 14.80 16.92 12.27
C GLU A 86 15.37 16.39 13.60
N ASN A 87 15.34 15.07 13.76
CA ASN A 87 15.80 14.37 14.94
C ASN A 87 17.32 14.16 14.78
N ASP A 88 18.13 14.86 15.57
CA ASP A 88 19.57 14.55 15.76
C ASP A 88 19.73 13.38 16.74
#